data_AF-A0A223AX49-F1
#
_entry.id   AF-A0A223AX49-F1
#
_cell.length_a   1.000
_cell.length_b   1.000
_cell.length_c   1.000
_cell.angle_alpha   90.00
_cell.angle_beta   90.00
_cell.angle_gamma   90.00
#
_symmetry.space_group_name_H-M   'P 1'
#
loop_
_entity.id
_entity.type
_entity.pdbx_description
1 polymer ?
#
loop_
_entity_poly.entity_id
_entity_poly.type
_entity_poly.pdbx_seq_one_letter_code
_entity_poly.pdbx_strand_id
1 'polypeptide(L)' 'MTFKQAVEEIKKGNKVKHKSWNSLIITEFANNIVCLEDKRSYYYPYDLEDFINSFMKLENGWVFVNDKEYKEFFQ' A
#
# COMPACT_ATOMS: atom_id res chain seq x y z
N MET A 1 3.10 11.96 0.66
CA MET A 1 3.84 11.57 1.87
C MET A 1 5.14 10.88 1.46
N THR A 2 6.10 10.82 2.37
CA THR A 2 7.35 10.06 2.19
C THR A 2 7.12 8.57 2.42
N PHE A 3 8.06 7.71 2.03
CA PHE A 3 8.03 6.27 2.28
C PHE A 3 7.91 5.97 3.78
N LYS A 4 8.72 6.63 4.61
CA LYS A 4 8.67 6.47 6.08
C LYS A 4 7.29 6.81 6.63
N GLN A 5 6.69 7.91 6.17
CA GLN A 5 5.32 8.26 6.57
C GLN A 5 4.31 7.20 6.10
N ALA A 6 4.44 6.71 4.87
CA ALA A 6 3.56 5.66 4.35
C ALA A 6 3.62 4.39 5.21
N VAL A 7 4.80 3.92 5.60
CA VAL A 7 4.94 2.74 6.48
C VAL A 7 4.24 2.94 7.82
N GLU A 8 4.37 4.12 8.43
CA GLU A 8 3.67 4.42 9.70
C GLU A 8 2.15 4.47 9.53
N GLU A 9 1.65 4.92 8.37
CA GLU A 9 0.21 4.91 8.08
C GLU A 9 -0.31 3.50 7.77
N ILE A 10 0.47 2.66 7.07
CA ILE A 10 0.15 1.24 6.83
C ILE A 10 -0.03 0.51 8.17
N LYS A 11 0.88 0.74 9.12
CA LYS A 11 0.80 0.13 10.46
C LYS A 11 -0.43 0.54 11.26
N LYS A 12 -1.03 1.69 10.94
CA LYS A 12 -2.30 2.16 11.52
C LYS A 12 -3.53 1.58 10.81
N GLY A 13 -3.34 0.78 9.76
CA GLY A 13 -4.41 0.22 8.94
C GLY A 13 -4.94 1.16 7.85
N ASN A 14 -4.24 2.27 7.58
CA ASN A 14 -4.65 3.19 6.52
C ASN A 14 -4.26 2.64 5.16
N LYS A 15 -5.18 2.80 4.19
CA LYS A 15 -4.92 2.43 2.80
C LYS A 15 -4.03 3.48 2.15
N VAL A 16 -2.98 3.02 1.51
CA VAL A 16 -2.02 3.89 0.82
C VAL A 16 -1.58 3.27 -0.50
N LYS A 17 -1.17 4.12 -1.43
CA LYS A 17 -0.52 3.69 -2.66
C LYS A 17 0.59 4.64 -3.05
N HIS A 18 1.52 4.15 -3.86
CA HIS A 18 2.45 5.03 -4.55
C HIS A 18 1.83 5.54 -5.85
N LYS A 19 2.02 6.83 -6.19
CA LYS A 19 1.41 7.45 -7.38
C LYS A 19 1.82 6.81 -8.71
N SER A 20 2.97 6.14 -8.77
CA SER A 20 3.40 5.41 -9.99
C SER A 20 2.75 4.03 -10.13
N TRP A 21 2.04 3.54 -9.10
CA TRP A 21 1.35 2.27 -9.15
C TRP A 21 -0.03 2.46 -9.77
N ASN A 22 -0.22 1.89 -10.95
CA ASN A 22 -1.50 1.94 -11.65
C ASN A 22 -2.45 0.82 -11.22
N SER A 23 -1.95 -0.21 -10.53
CA SER A 23 -2.68 -1.46 -10.30
C SER A 23 -2.44 -2.07 -8.93
N LEU A 24 -1.94 -1.30 -7.95
CA LEU A 24 -1.70 -1.81 -6.60
C LEU A 24 -2.07 -0.78 -5.54
N ILE A 25 -2.75 -1.24 -4.49
CA ILE A 25 -3.06 -0.49 -3.27
C ILE A 25 -2.63 -1.34 -2.08
N ILE A 26 -2.06 -0.73 -1.05
CA ILE A 26 -1.82 -1.41 0.23
C ILE A 26 -3.09 -1.28 1.05
N THR A 27 -3.66 -2.41 1.44
CA THR A 27 -5.02 -2.46 1.99
C THR A 27 -5.06 -2.90 3.44
N GLU A 28 -4.08 -3.69 3.88
CA GLU A 28 -4.07 -4.27 5.22
C GLU A 28 -2.65 -4.40 5.80
N PHE A 29 -2.60 -4.39 7.13
CA PHE A 29 -1.41 -4.72 7.91
C PHE A 29 -1.80 -5.54 9.14
N ALA A 30 -1.23 -6.73 9.28
CA ALA A 30 -1.45 -7.60 10.44
C ALA A 30 -0.27 -8.54 10.64
N ASN A 31 0.14 -8.80 11.89
CA ASN A 31 1.23 -9.74 12.21
C ASN A 31 2.53 -9.50 11.42
N ASN A 32 2.91 -8.22 11.20
CA ASN A 32 4.03 -7.81 10.35
C ASN A 32 3.91 -8.19 8.87
N ILE A 33 2.72 -8.56 8.40
CA ILE A 33 2.42 -8.77 6.98
C ILE A 33 1.72 -7.53 6.45
N VAL A 34 2.18 -7.04 5.31
CA VAL A 34 1.56 -5.98 4.50
C VAL A 34 0.86 -6.65 3.31
N CYS A 35 -0.42 -6.40 3.13
CA CYS A 35 -1.15 -6.92 1.97
C CYS A 35 -1.31 -5.82 0.92
N LEU A 36 -0.85 -6.11 -0.30
CA LEU A 36 -1.16 -5.32 -1.48
C LEU A 36 -2.32 -5.99 -2.22
N GLU A 37 -3.19 -5.20 -2.81
CA GLU A 37 -4.33 -5.68 -3.59
C GLU A 37 -4.30 -5.06 -4.98
N ASP A 38 -4.52 -5.87 -6.02
CA ASP A 38 -4.71 -5.38 -7.38
C ASP A 38 -6.18 -5.17 -7.74
N LYS A 39 -6.43 -4.58 -8.91
CA LYS A 39 -7.78 -4.31 -9.41
C LYS A 39 -8.64 -5.56 -9.65
N ARG A 40 -8.06 -6.76 -9.58
CA ARG A 40 -8.77 -8.05 -9.69
C ARG A 40 -9.08 -8.65 -8.31
N SER A 41 -8.86 -7.88 -7.24
CA SER A 41 -8.99 -8.33 -5.86
C SER A 41 -8.04 -9.49 -5.52
N TYR A 42 -6.89 -9.56 -6.19
CA TYR A 42 -5.85 -10.50 -5.81
C TYR A 42 -4.96 -9.90 -4.73
N TYR A 43 -4.75 -10.65 -3.66
CA TYR A 43 -3.91 -10.25 -2.54
C TYR A 43 -2.47 -10.75 -2.71
N TYR A 44 -1.53 -9.83 -2.51
CA TYR A 44 -0.10 -10.07 -2.51
C TYR A 44 0.44 -9.78 -1.11
N PRO A 45 0.55 -10.79 -0.24
CA PRO A 45 1.13 -10.62 1.09
C PRO A 45 2.64 -10.47 1.01
N TYR A 46 3.19 -9.57 1.82
CA TYR A 46 4.61 -9.37 2.01
C TYR A 46 4.92 -9.34 3.50
N ASP A 47 6.01 -9.96 3.92
CA ASP A 47 6.63 -9.61 5.19
C ASP A 47 7.05 -8.13 5.16
N LEU A 48 6.88 -7.43 6.29
CA LEU A 48 7.12 -5.99 6.37
C LEU A 48 8.55 -5.62 5.96
N GLU A 49 9.53 -6.45 6.31
CA GLU A 49 10.93 -6.24 5.93
C GLU A 49 11.14 -6.36 4.42
N ASP A 50 10.55 -7.36 3.79
CA ASP A 50 10.62 -7.55 2.33
C ASP A 50 9.90 -6.43 1.58
N PHE A 51 8.76 -5.97 2.10
CA PHE A 51 8.07 -4.79 1.58
C PHE A 51 8.98 -3.55 1.64
N ILE A 52 9.62 -3.31 2.78
CA ILE A 52 10.54 -2.18 2.96
C ILE A 52 11.70 -2.27 1.97
N ASN A 53 12.37 -3.41 1.90
CA ASN A 53 13.52 -3.61 1.00
C ASN A 53 13.13 -3.44 -0.47
N SER A 54 11.92 -3.87 -0.84
CA SER A 54 11.40 -3.77 -2.21
C SER A 54 11.06 -2.34 -2.61
N PHE A 55 10.53 -1.53 -1.69
CA PHE A 55 9.92 -0.24 -2.01
C PHE A 55 10.57 0.99 -1.37
N MET A 56 11.60 0.83 -0.53
CA MET A 56 12.29 1.96 0.11
C MET A 56 12.90 2.97 -0.87
N LYS A 57 13.21 2.55 -2.11
CA LYS A 57 13.71 3.45 -3.17
C LYS A 57 12.65 4.43 -3.67
N LEU A 58 11.37 4.14 -3.45
CA LEU A 58 10.26 5.05 -3.74
C LEU A 58 10.09 6.02 -2.57
N GLU A 59 11.05 6.92 -2.37
CA GLU A 59 11.11 7.74 -1.15
C GLU A 59 9.93 8.71 -0.98
N ASN A 60 9.35 9.17 -2.08
CA ASN A 60 8.29 10.18 -2.13
C ASN A 60 7.14 9.69 -3.00
N GLY A 61 6.02 10.43 -3.05
CA GLY A 61 4.93 10.13 -3.99
C GLY A 61 3.89 9.14 -3.47
N TRP A 62 3.95 8.78 -2.19
CA TRP A 62 2.90 8.02 -1.52
C TRP A 62 1.69 8.90 -1.22
N VAL A 63 0.49 8.34 -1.29
CA VAL A 63 -0.78 9.02 -1.03
C VAL A 63 -1.73 8.10 -0.28
N PHE A 64 -2.62 8.69 0.52
CA PHE A 64 -3.76 7.97 1.07
C PHE A 64 -4.70 7.58 -0.06
N VAL A 65 -5.33 6.43 0.09
CA VAL A 65 -6.46 6.01 -0.72
C VAL A 65 -7.70 6.13 0.16
N ASN A 66 -8.65 6.95 -0.27
CA ASN A 66 -9.94 7.05 0.40
C ASN A 66 -10.91 5.95 -0.08
N ASP A 67 -12.01 5.76 0.63
CA ASP A 67 -12.98 4.70 0.33
C ASP A 67 -13.60 4.79 -1.07
N LYS A 68 -13.78 6.01 -1.60
CA LYS A 68 -14.32 6.20 -2.95
C LYS A 68 -13.33 5.67 -3.98
N GLU A 69 -12.08 6.11 -3.90
CA GLU A 69 -11.00 5.67 -4.78
C GLU A 69 -10.76 4.16 -4.69
N TYR A 70 -10.81 3.59 -3.48
CA TYR A 70 -10.68 2.14 -3.28
C TYR A 70 -11.81 1.37 -3.95
N LYS A 71 -13.06 1.84 -3.87
CA LYS A 71 -14.20 1.20 -4.57
C LYS A 71 -14.08 1.29 -6.10
N GLU A 72 -13.65 2.44 -6.60
CA GLU A 72 -13.44 2.67 -8.04
C GLU A 72 -12.28 1.85 -8.60
N PHE A 73 -11.31 1.45 -7.76
CA PHE A 73 -10.16 0.66 -8.17
C PHE A 73 -10.49 -0.74 -8.70
N PHE A 74 -11.63 -1.31 -8.31
CA PHE A 74 -12.09 -2.64 -8.74
C PHE A 74 -13.07 -2.63 -9.92
N GLN A 75 -13.38 -1.45 -10.47
CA GLN A 75 -14.28 -1.28 -11.61
C GLN A 75 -13.49 -1.22 -12.93
#